data_AF-A0A2V3DS28-F1
#
_entry.id   AF-A0A2V3DS28-F1
#
_cell.length_a   1.000
_cell.length_b   1.000
_cell.length_c   1.000
_cell.angle_alpha   90.00
_cell.angle_beta   90.00
_cell.angle_gamma   90.00
#
_symmetry.space_group_name_H-M   'P 1'
#
loop_
_entity.id
_entity.type
_entity.pdbx_description
1 polymer ?
#
loop_
_entity_poly.entity_id
_entity_poly.type
_entity_poly.pdbx_seq_one_letter_code
_entity_poly.pdbx_strand_id
1 'polypeptide(L)'
;MTITEASRAGLSSLVASAEAGNDVPLSRHGRVVAEVVSAEEISSLRRDRDTLRDAALVMARFATDSGVRTDLDQAMEFFGFTRAELEAEIAADIAAGRA
;
A
#
# COMPACT_ATOMS: atom_id res chain seq x y z
N MET A 1 -15.07 17.22 22.63
CA MET A 1 -15.79 18.50 22.44
C MET A 1 -17.02 18.26 21.60
N THR A 2 -18.20 18.80 21.96
CA THR A 2 -19.39 18.65 21.10
C THR A 2 -19.25 19.48 19.82
N ILE A 3 -19.91 19.08 18.73
CA ILE A 3 -19.88 19.85 17.47
C ILE A 3 -20.40 21.29 17.66
N THR A 4 -21.39 21.49 18.55
CA THR A 4 -21.91 22.83 18.86
C THR A 4 -20.88 23.69 19.59
N GLU A 5 -20.12 23.12 20.52
CA GLU A 5 -19.02 23.81 21.19
C GLU A 5 -17.89 24.14 20.20
N ALA A 6 -17.54 23.20 19.32
CA ALA A 6 -16.53 23.40 18.29
C ALA A 6 -16.91 24.54 17.34
N SER A 7 -18.18 24.61 16.93
CA SER A 7 -18.69 25.72 16.12
C SER A 7 -18.58 27.07 16.82
N ARG A 8 -18.66 27.10 18.16
CA ARG A 8 -18.52 28.34 18.95
C ARG A 8 -17.04 28.71 19.15
N ALA A 9 -16.16 27.72 19.32
CA ALA A 9 -14.72 27.94 19.43
C ALA A 9 -14.11 28.47 18.12
N GLY A 10 -14.72 28.13 16.97
CA GLY A 10 -14.32 28.59 15.64
C GLY A 10 -13.17 27.77 15.04
N LEU A 11 -13.11 27.69 13.71
CA LEU A 11 -12.17 26.81 12.99
C LEU A 11 -10.70 27.12 13.31
N SER A 12 -10.33 28.40 13.40
CA SER A 12 -8.95 28.81 13.64
C SER A 12 -8.39 28.32 14.98
N SER A 13 -9.21 28.27 16.03
CA SER A 13 -8.75 27.76 17.34
C SER A 13 -8.56 26.25 17.34
N LEU A 14 -9.42 25.51 16.63
CA LEU A 14 -9.30 24.06 16.46
C LEU A 14 -8.04 23.71 15.67
N VAL A 15 -7.75 24.45 14.60
CA VAL A 15 -6.52 24.27 13.80
C VAL A 15 -5.28 24.59 14.64
N ALA A 16 -5.27 25.70 15.37
CA ALA A 16 -4.14 26.07 16.21
C ALA A 16 -3.87 25.02 17.32
N SER A 17 -4.93 24.44 17.90
CA SER A 17 -4.80 23.34 18.86
C SER A 17 -4.14 22.11 18.23
N ALA A 18 -4.60 21.72 17.04
CA ALA A 18 -4.08 20.58 16.31
C ALA A 18 -2.63 20.78 15.85
N GLU A 19 -2.27 21.98 15.38
CA GLU A 19 -0.88 22.33 15.03
C GLU A 19 0.05 22.31 16.24
N ALA A 20 -0.47 22.60 17.44
CA ALA A 20 0.27 22.45 18.69
C ALA A 20 0.37 20.99 19.19
N GLY A 21 -0.08 20.01 18.40
CA GLY A 21 -0.05 18.58 18.75
C GLY A 21 -1.16 18.15 19.70
N ASN A 22 -2.23 18.94 19.84
CA ASN A 22 -3.38 18.59 20.67
C ASN A 22 -4.57 18.24 19.79
N ASP A 23 -4.76 16.94 19.57
CA ASP A 23 -5.89 16.40 18.85
C ASP A 23 -7.22 16.79 19.52
N VAL A 24 -8.19 17.19 18.69
CA VAL A 24 -9.47 17.69 19.17
C VAL A 24 -10.60 16.74 18.74
N PRO A 25 -11.03 15.81 19.61
CA PRO A 25 -12.13 14.90 19.29
C PRO A 25 -13.46 15.65 19.28
N LEU A 26 -14.17 15.53 18.15
CA LEU A 26 -15.48 16.11 17.91
C LEU A 26 -16.57 15.05 18.13
N SER A 27 -17.52 15.36 18.99
CA SER A 27 -18.58 14.43 19.40
C SER A 27 -19.98 14.92 19.03
N ARG A 28 -20.85 13.95 18.73
CA ARG A 28 -22.29 14.12 18.49
C ARG A 28 -23.04 13.12 19.35
N HIS A 29 -24.02 13.59 20.12
CA HIS A 29 -24.80 12.76 21.06
C HIS A 29 -23.92 11.91 21.99
N GLY A 30 -22.84 12.50 22.51
CA GLY A 30 -21.92 11.83 23.43
C GLY A 30 -20.93 10.84 22.79
N ARG A 31 -20.95 10.65 21.46
CA ARG A 31 -20.02 9.77 20.73
C ARG A 31 -19.05 10.59 19.89
N VAL A 32 -17.76 10.26 19.92
CA VAL A 32 -16.76 10.86 19.02
C VAL A 32 -17.04 10.39 17.59
N VAL A 33 -17.09 11.33 16.65
CA VAL A 33 -17.42 11.06 15.23
C VAL A 33 -16.40 11.62 14.25
N ALA A 34 -15.56 12.55 14.71
CA ALA A 34 -14.47 13.14 13.93
C ALA A 34 -13.39 13.66 14.88
N GLU A 35 -12.22 13.99 14.35
CA GLU A 35 -11.12 14.55 15.10
C GLU A 35 -10.37 15.55 14.23
N VAL A 36 -9.95 16.66 14.84
CA VAL A 36 -9.05 17.62 14.19
C VAL A 36 -7.65 17.30 14.69
N VAL A 37 -6.78 16.91 13.77
CA VAL A 37 -5.40 16.46 14.04
C VAL A 37 -4.42 17.24 13.17
N SER A 38 -3.14 17.24 13.54
CA SER A 38 -2.10 17.84 12.71
C SER A 38 -2.03 17.15 11.34
N ALA A 39 -1.98 17.95 10.27
CA ALA A 39 -1.80 17.45 8.92
C ALA A 39 -0.43 16.76 8.72
N GLU A 40 0.59 17.23 9.43
CA GLU A 40 1.92 16.64 9.39
C GLU A 40 1.93 15.27 10.07
N GLU A 41 1.34 15.18 11.27
CA GLU A 41 1.27 13.95 12.05
C GLU A 41 0.49 12.86 11.30
N ILE A 42 -0.70 13.18 10.78
CA ILE A 42 -1.49 12.20 10.03
C ILE A 42 -0.79 11.75 8.75
N SER A 43 0.00 12.63 8.12
CA SER A 43 0.82 12.28 6.97
C SER A 43 1.96 11.35 7.36
N SER A 44 2.63 11.60 8.49
CA SER A 44 3.64 10.69 9.04
C SER A 44 3.07 9.31 9.34
N LEU A 45 1.96 9.23 10.08
CA LEU A 45 1.33 7.96 10.43
C LEU A 45 0.93 7.14 9.19
N ARG A 46 0.45 7.80 8.13
CA ARG A 46 0.14 7.13 6.86
C ARG A 46 1.41 6.59 6.19
N ARG A 47 2.50 7.37 6.15
CA ARG A 47 3.79 6.92 5.60
C ARG A 47 4.39 5.77 6.41
N ASP A 48 4.32 5.84 7.74
CA ASP A 48 4.84 4.81 8.63
C ASP A 48 4.06 3.51 8.45
N ARG A 49 2.74 3.57 8.33
CA ARG A 49 1.90 2.40 8.02
C ARG A 49 2.30 1.77 6.69
N ASP A 50 2.49 2.57 5.65
CA ASP A 50 2.87 2.06 4.33
C ASP A 50 4.28 1.42 4.38
N THR A 51 5.22 2.04 5.10
CA THR A 51 6.56 1.51 5.36
C THR A 51 6.53 0.19 6.13
N LEU A 52 5.69 0.08 7.16
CA LEU A 52 5.50 -1.15 7.94
C LEU A 52 4.91 -2.28 7.09
N ARG A 53 3.99 -1.95 6.18
CA ARG A 53 3.44 -2.93 5.23
C ARG A 53 4.53 -3.46 4.31
N ASP A 54 5.38 -2.60 3.77
CA ASP A 54 6.49 -3.00 2.90
C ASP A 54 7.51 -3.84 3.67
N ALA A 55 7.87 -3.45 4.89
CA ALA A 55 8.73 -4.22 5.76
C ALA A 55 8.15 -5.62 6.05
N ALA A 56 6.85 -5.70 6.32
CA ALA A 56 6.17 -6.98 6.53
C ALA A 56 6.21 -7.88 5.29
N LEU A 57 6.05 -7.32 4.09
CA LEU A 57 6.18 -8.06 2.82
C LEU A 57 7.60 -8.60 2.62
N VAL A 58 8.61 -7.77 2.86
CA VAL A 58 10.02 -8.18 2.78
C VAL A 58 10.32 -9.30 3.79
N MET A 59 9.85 -9.16 5.03
CA MET A 59 10.05 -10.18 6.07
C MET A 59 9.32 -11.48 5.75
N ALA A 60 8.08 -11.40 5.23
CA ALA A 60 7.33 -12.57 4.79
C ALA A 60 8.06 -13.28 3.63
N ARG A 61 8.57 -12.52 2.66
CA ARG A 61 9.39 -13.09 1.59
C ARG A 61 10.65 -13.73 2.16
N PHE A 62 11.38 -13.05 3.04
CA PHE A 62 12.59 -13.58 3.65
C PHE A 62 12.33 -14.88 4.44
N ALA A 63 11.22 -14.96 5.16
CA ALA A 63 10.85 -16.13 5.95
C ALA A 63 10.35 -17.32 5.11
N THR A 64 9.79 -17.05 3.92
CA THR A 64 9.17 -18.08 3.06
C THR A 64 9.97 -18.41 1.80
N ASP A 65 11.01 -17.62 1.49
CA ASP A 65 11.89 -17.88 0.36
C ASP A 65 12.72 -19.14 0.64
N SER A 66 12.43 -20.22 -0.09
CA SER A 66 13.22 -21.45 -0.03
C SER A 66 14.63 -21.28 -0.65
N GLY A 67 14.90 -20.14 -1.28
CA GLY A 67 16.14 -19.86 -2.00
C GLY A 67 16.22 -20.55 -3.35
N VAL A 68 15.30 -21.48 -3.66
CA VAL A 68 15.26 -22.23 -4.91
C VAL A 68 15.03 -21.28 -6.09
N ARG A 69 15.82 -21.48 -7.14
CA ARG A 69 15.70 -20.74 -8.40
C ARG A 69 15.29 -21.73 -9.48
N THR A 70 14.30 -21.34 -10.27
CA THR A 70 13.85 -22.09 -11.43
C THR A 70 14.46 -21.45 -12.67
N ASP A 71 15.25 -22.20 -13.42
CA ASP A 71 15.74 -21.72 -14.71
C ASP A 71 14.63 -21.79 -15.77
N LEU A 72 14.87 -21.14 -16.92
CA LEU A 72 13.86 -21.06 -17.98
C LEU A 72 13.52 -22.45 -18.54
N ASP A 73 14.49 -23.35 -18.64
CA ASP A 73 14.28 -24.70 -19.18
C ASP A 73 13.42 -25.54 -18.24
N GLN A 74 13.65 -25.47 -16.93
CA GLN A 74 12.83 -26.08 -15.89
C GLN A 74 11.40 -25.53 -15.89
N ALA A 75 11.24 -24.23 -16.11
CA ALA A 75 9.91 -23.62 -16.21
C ALA A 75 9.16 -24.13 -17.46
N MET A 76 9.83 -24.18 -18.61
CA MET A 76 9.24 -24.71 -19.85
C MET A 76 8.84 -26.18 -19.68
N GLU A 77 9.73 -27.00 -19.10
CA GLU A 77 9.46 -28.41 -18.81
C GLU A 77 8.26 -28.60 -17.88
N PHE A 78 8.14 -27.77 -16.82
CA PHE A 78 7.00 -27.81 -15.91
C PHE A 78 5.66 -27.59 -16.61
N PHE A 79 5.62 -26.73 -17.62
CA PHE A 79 4.43 -26.47 -18.43
C PHE A 79 4.26 -27.44 -19.61
N GLY A 80 5.15 -28.43 -19.76
CA GLY A 80 5.09 -29.42 -20.82
C GLY A 80 5.56 -28.92 -22.18
N PHE A 81 6.40 -27.88 -22.21
CA PHE A 81 7.00 -27.34 -23.43
C PHE A 81 8.49 -27.64 -23.49
N THR A 82 9.00 -27.82 -24.70
CA THR A 82 10.44 -27.76 -24.97
C THR A 82 10.82 -26.42 -25.55
N ARG A 83 12.07 -26.00 -25.30
CA ARG A 83 12.64 -24.79 -25.90
C ARG A 83 12.51 -24.78 -27.43
N ALA A 84 12.78 -25.93 -28.06
CA ALA A 84 12.76 -26.05 -29.51
C ALA A 84 11.35 -25.86 -30.10
N GLU A 85 10.31 -26.35 -29.43
CA GLU A 85 8.91 -26.13 -29.85
C GLU A 85 8.55 -24.64 -29.82
N LEU A 86 8.89 -23.95 -28.73
CA LEU A 86 8.60 -22.53 -28.59
C LEU A 86 9.40 -21.67 -29.57
N GLU A 87 10.68 -22.00 -29.80
CA GLU A 87 11.52 -21.30 -30.79
C GLU A 87 10.98 -21.49 -32.22
N ALA A 88 10.47 -22.69 -32.54
CA ALA A 88 9.84 -22.96 -33.83
C ALA A 88 8.52 -22.18 -34.01
N GLU A 89 7.70 -22.10 -32.97
CA GLU A 89 6.46 -21.31 -32.97
C GLU A 89 6.75 -19.81 -33.19
N ILE A 90 7.69 -19.25 -32.42
CA ILE A 90 8.12 -17.85 -32.55
C ILE A 90 8.65 -17.56 -33.96
N ALA A 91 9.49 -18.45 -34.50
CA ALA A 91 10.02 -18.30 -35.86
C ALA A 91 8.90 -18.32 -36.92
N ALA A 92 7.89 -19.18 -36.75
CA ALA A 92 6.74 -19.26 -37.64
C ALA A 92 5.87 -17.99 -37.58
N ASP A 93 5.66 -17.42 -36.39
CA ASP A 93 4.91 -16.18 -36.22
C ASP A 93 5.63 -14.96 -36.78
N ILE A 94 6.96 -14.89 -36.60
CA ILE A 94 7.79 -13.87 -37.26
C ILE A 94 7.68 -13.99 -38.78
N ALA A 95 7.82 -15.21 -39.33
CA ALA A 95 7.73 -15.44 -40.77
C ALA A 95 6.34 -15.11 -41.34
N ALA A 96 5.29 -15.27 -40.54
CA ALA A 96 3.91 -14.92 -40.90
C ALA A 96 3.55 -13.46 -40.63
N GLY A 97 4.46 -12.64 -40.07
CA GLY A 97 4.22 -11.23 -39.73
C GLY A 97 3.22 -11.02 -38.59
N ARG A 98 3.09 -12.01 -37.68
CA ARG A 98 2.19 -11.97 -36.52
C ARG A 98 2.87 -11.62 -35.19
N ALA A 99 4.19 -11.54 -35.19
CA ALA A 99 5.02 -11.18 -34.02
C ALA A 99 5.14 -9.67 -33.82
#